data_AF-A0A7K0EMM0-F1
#
_entry.id   AF-A0A7K0EMM0-F1
#
_cell.length_a   1.000
_cell.length_b   1.000
_cell.length_c   1.000
_cell.angle_alpha   90.00
_cell.angle_beta   90.00
_cell.angle_gamma   90.00
#
_symmetry.space_group_name_H-M   'P 1'
#
loop_
_entity.id
_entity.type
_entity.pdbx_description
1 polymer ?
#
loop_
_entity_poly.entity_id
_entity_poly.type
_entity_poly.pdbx_seq_one_letter_code
_entity_poly.pdbx_strand_id
1 'polypeptide(L)' 'MHYGDSVKHNDPTVNNGHPMTISSMDEEDSLALCRLDDDSEEWFDVDDLTVVADFDDSFI' A
#
# COMPACT_ATOMS: atom_id res chain seq x y z
N MET A 1 -6.68 -2.29 5.93
CA MET A 1 -6.04 -2.45 4.61
C MET A 1 -6.58 -3.73 4.01
N HIS A 2 -6.89 -3.71 2.71
CA HIS A 2 -7.45 -4.82 1.97
C HIS A 2 -6.80 -4.91 0.59
N TYR A 3 -6.95 -6.07 -0.07
CA TYR A 3 -6.56 -6.24 -1.46
C TYR A 3 -7.16 -5.13 -2.35
N GLY A 4 -6.33 -4.52 -3.17
CA GLY A 4 -6.71 -3.41 -4.05
C GLY A 4 -6.69 -2.03 -3.41
N ASP A 5 -6.45 -1.92 -2.10
CA ASP A 5 -6.27 -0.61 -1.45
C ASP A 5 -4.99 0.06 -1.97
N SER A 6 -5.08 1.39 -2.14
CA SER A 6 -3.89 2.22 -2.35
C SER A 6 -3.26 2.56 -1.01
N VAL A 7 -1.97 2.31 -0.87
CA VAL A 7 -1.18 2.55 0.35
C VAL A 7 0.08 3.33 0.05
N LYS A 8 0.67 3.95 1.06
CA LYS A 8 2.01 4.53 1.00
C LYS A 8 2.86 3.99 2.14
N HIS A 9 4.12 3.77 1.83
CA HIS A 9 5.12 3.47 2.86
C HIS A 9 5.43 4.73 3.67
N ASN A 10 5.70 4.56 4.97
CA ASN A 10 6.05 5.66 5.87
C ASN A 10 7.42 6.28 5.53
N ASP A 11 8.33 5.49 4.97
CA ASP A 11 9.60 5.96 4.40
C ASP A 11 9.40 6.52 2.98
N PRO A 12 9.67 7.82 2.72
CA PRO A 12 9.50 8.45 1.41
C PRO A 12 10.53 8.01 0.37
N THR A 13 11.57 7.27 0.75
CA THR A 13 12.53 6.67 -0.20
C THR A 13 11.97 5.43 -0.87
N VAL A 14 11.02 4.74 -0.22
CA VAL A 14 10.34 3.57 -0.77
C VAL A 14 9.35 4.04 -1.84
N ASN A 15 9.44 3.43 -3.03
CA ASN A 15 8.61 3.78 -4.19
C ASN A 15 8.61 5.30 -4.51
N ASN A 16 9.70 6.01 -4.15
CA ASN A 16 9.81 7.48 -4.23
C ASN A 16 8.65 8.25 -3.56
N GLY A 17 7.99 7.66 -2.55
CA GLY A 17 6.82 8.22 -1.88
C GLY A 17 5.53 8.18 -2.71
N HIS A 18 5.53 7.49 -3.85
CA HIS A 18 4.34 7.22 -4.63
C HIS A 18 3.46 6.17 -3.96
N PRO A 19 2.13 6.26 -4.14
CA PRO A 19 1.24 5.20 -3.70
C PRO A 19 1.56 3.88 -4.38
N MET A 20 1.38 2.80 -3.65
CA MET A 20 1.45 1.41 -4.08
C MET A 20 0.07 0.77 -3.95
N THR A 21 -0.16 -0.33 -4.64
CA THR A 21 -1.44 -1.07 -4.54
C THR A 21 -1.23 -2.41 -3.86
N ILE A 22 -2.09 -2.79 -2.92
CA ILE A 22 -1.98 -4.11 -2.27
C ILE A 22 -2.41 -5.22 -3.25
N SER A 23 -1.46 -6.08 -3.63
CA SER A 23 -1.66 -7.29 -4.43
C SER A 23 -1.99 -8.52 -3.60
N SER A 24 -1.49 -8.62 -2.36
CA SER A 24 -1.76 -9.76 -1.46
C SER A 24 -1.46 -9.39 -0.01
N MET A 25 -1.95 -10.21 0.92
CA MET A 25 -1.64 -10.08 2.35
C MET A 25 -1.27 -11.42 2.95
N ASP A 26 -0.31 -11.38 3.87
CA ASP A 26 0.02 -12.46 4.79
C ASP A 26 -0.40 -12.05 6.20
N GLU A 27 -1.47 -12.67 6.70
CA GLU A 27 -2.02 -12.38 8.02
C GLU A 27 -1.21 -13.03 9.15
N GLU A 28 -0.40 -14.07 8.87
CA GLU A 28 0.43 -14.70 9.91
C GLU A 28 1.61 -13.80 10.28
N ASP A 29 2.28 -13.24 9.27
CA ASP A 29 3.47 -12.40 9.42
C ASP A 29 3.15 -10.89 9.38
N SER A 30 1.89 -10.50 9.21
CA SER A 30 1.46 -9.09 9.08
C SER A 30 2.17 -8.32 7.97
N LEU A 31 2.35 -9.00 6.82
CA LEU A 31 2.98 -8.43 5.61
C LEU A 31 1.96 -8.18 4.52
N ALA A 32 2.16 -7.13 3.72
CA ALA A 32 1.39 -6.86 2.53
C ALA A 32 2.30 -6.84 1.29
N LEU A 33 1.95 -7.65 0.30
CA LEU A 33 2.57 -7.60 -1.03
C LEU A 33 1.99 -6.40 -1.76
N CYS A 34 2.83 -5.43 -2.05
CA CYS A 34 2.45 -4.20 -2.72
C CYS A 34 3.06 -4.16 -4.13
N ARG A 35 2.27 -3.73 -5.11
CA ARG A 35 2.75 -3.41 -6.45
C ARG A 35 3.18 -1.95 -6.51
N LEU A 36 4.42 -1.74 -6.96
CA LEU A 36 5.10 -0.47 -7.12
C LEU A 36 4.76 0.20 -8.46
N ASP A 37 5.24 1.43 -8.67
CA ASP A 37 4.99 2.18 -9.92
C ASP A 37 5.69 1.59 -11.16
N ASP A 38 6.78 0.86 -10.93
CA ASP A 38 7.57 0.18 -11.96
C ASP A 38 7.05 -1.24 -12.29
N ASP A 39 5.83 -1.57 -11.83
CA ASP A 39 5.20 -2.89 -11.90
C ASP A 39 5.91 -4.00 -11.12
N SER A 40 6.93 -3.68 -10.32
CA SER A 40 7.53 -4.65 -9.39
C SER A 40 6.59 -4.92 -8.21
N GLU A 41 6.75 -6.08 -7.58
CA GLU A 41 5.98 -6.46 -6.38
C GLU A 41 6.96 -6.74 -5.23
N GLU A 42 6.71 -6.13 -4.08
CA GLU A 42 7.55 -6.26 -2.89
C GLU A 42 6.70 -6.37 -1.61
N TRP A 43 7.18 -7.12 -0.63
CA TRP A 43 6.52 -7.31 0.66
C TRP A 43 6.95 -6.23 1.64
N PHE A 44 5.97 -5.60 2.29
CA PHE A 44 6.19 -4.59 3.33
C PHE A 44 5.42 -4.94 4.59
N ASP A 45 5.96 -4.53 5.74
CA ASP A 45 5.25 -4.60 7.01
C ASP A 45 4.00 -3.73 6.97
N VAL A 46 2.86 -4.29 7.37
CA VAL A 46 1.57 -3.57 7.39
C VAL A 46 1.66 -2.35 8.31
N ASP A 47 2.42 -2.41 9.40
CA ASP A 47 2.63 -1.27 10.30
C ASP A 47 3.39 -0.09 9.65
N ASP A 48 4.20 -0.37 8.62
CA ASP A 48 4.93 0.65 7.86
C ASP A 48 4.11 1.24 6.70
N LEU A 49 2.89 0.75 6.49
CA LEU A 49 1.98 1.19 5.43
C LEU A 49 0.83 2.02 5.98
N THR A 50 0.57 3.14 5.31
CA THR A 50 -0.60 3.99 5.55
C THR A 50 -1.55 3.91 4.36
N VAL A 51 -2.83 3.63 4.60
CA VAL A 51 -3.86 3.68 3.55
C VAL A 51 -3.98 5.08 3.00
N VAL A 52 -3.75 5.23 1.69
CA VAL A 52 -4.11 6.43 0.97
C VAL A 52 -5.59 6.29 0.63
N ALA A 53 -6.44 6.78 1.53
CA ALA A 53 -7.83 6.99 1.16
C ALA A 53 -7.84 8.09 0.09
N ASP A 54 -8.21 7.73 -1.15
CA ASP A 54 -8.83 8.71 -2.02
C ASP A 54 -10.02 9.26 -1.25
N PHE A 55 -9.92 10.50 -0.79
CA PHE A 55 -11.00 11.22 -0.14
C PHE A 55 -12.05 11.59 -1.21
N ASP A 56 -12.57 10.60 -1.93
CA ASP A 56 -13.74 10.73 -2.78
C ASP A 56 -14.98 10.37 -1.95
N ASP A 57 -15.11 11.02 -0.78
CA ASP A 57 -16.38 11.12 -0.07
C ASP A 57 -17.06 12.45 -0.45
N SER A 58 -17.21 12.66 -1.76
CA SER A 58 -18.06 13.69 -2.33
C SER A 58 -19.20 13.05 -3.15
N PHE A 59 -19.82 12.02 -2.59
CA PHE A 59 -21.23 11.76 -2.85
C PHE A 59 -22.05 12.53 -1.80
N ILE A 60 -22.42 13.78 -2.11
CA ILE A 60 -23.66 14.52 -1.77
C ILE A 60 -23.50 16.02 -2.06
#